data_AF-A0A937UH40-F1
#
_entry.id   AF-A0A937UH40-F1
#
_cell.length_a   1.000
_cell.length_b   1.000
_cell.length_c   1.000
_cell.angle_alpha   90.00
_cell.angle_beta   90.00
_cell.angle_gamma   90.00
#
_symmetry.space_group_name_H-M   'P 1'
#
loop_
_entity.id
_entity.type
_entity.pdbx_description
1 polymer ?
#
loop_
_entity_poly.entity_id
_entity_poly.type
_entity_poly.pdbx_seq_one_letter_code
_entity_poly.pdbx_strand_id
1 'polypeptide(L)' 'DQLGAFVEAYGSIAMNPSNTPSNAVDGGFTYLILENFQVDISGGKGISEAATDWYVGAGFTYRYPR' A
#
# COMPACT_ATOMS: atom_id res chain seq x y z
N ASP A 1 -15.13 4.29 -14.85
CA ASP A 1 -13.87 3.53 -14.89
C ASP A 1 -13.87 2.41 -13.86
N GLN A 2 -13.33 1.24 -14.20
CA GLN A 2 -13.24 0.06 -13.31
C GLN A 2 -11.84 -0.16 -12.73
N LEU A 3 -10.83 0.60 -13.19
CA LEU A 3 -9.45 0.52 -12.73
C LEU A 3 -9.15 1.71 -11.81
N GLY A 4 -8.63 1.43 -10.62
CA GLY A 4 -8.06 2.41 -9.70
C GLY A 4 -6.57 2.17 -9.53
N ALA A 5 -5.84 3.22 -9.17
CA ALA A 5 -4.43 3.14 -8.83
C ALA A 5 -4.09 4.18 -7.76
N PHE A 6 -3.10 3.89 -6.94
CA PHE A 6 -2.56 4.83 -5.97
C PHE A 6 -1.05 4.66 -5.80
N VAL A 7 -0.42 5.72 -5.31
CA VAL A 7 0.97 5.73 -4.86
C VAL A 7 1.03 6.63 -3.63
N GLU A 8 1.70 6.16 -2.58
CA GLU A 8 1.85 6.89 -1.32
C GLU A 8 3.30 6.82 -0.85
N ALA A 9 3.80 7.95 -0.31
CA ALA A 9 5.06 7.98 0.42
C ALA A 9 4.74 8.17 1.91
N TYR A 10 5.22 7.26 2.75
CA TYR A 10 4.95 7.26 4.18
C TYR A 10 6.23 7.00 4.97
N GLY A 11 6.27 7.44 6.23
CA GLY A 11 7.43 7.25 7.05
C GLY A 11 7.33 7.82 8.45
N SER A 12 8.38 7.61 9.23
CA SER A 12 8.53 8.11 10.59
C SER A 12 9.60 9.19 10.67
N ILE A 13 9.35 10.19 11.50
CA ILE A 13 10.30 11.26 11.79
C ILE A 13 11.03 10.90 13.09
N ALA A 14 12.36 10.96 13.09
CA ALA A 14 13.14 10.72 14.30
C ALA A 14 13.02 11.91 15.26
N MET A 15 12.34 11.70 16.39
CA MET A 15 12.23 12.71 17.47
C MET A 15 13.41 12.68 18.45
N ASN A 16 14.35 11.75 18.29
CA ASN A 16 15.57 11.62 19.08
C ASN A 16 16.74 11.24 18.14
N PRO A 17 17.95 11.77 18.35
CA PRO A 17 19.14 11.42 17.55
C PRO A 17 19.49 9.92 17.51
N SER A 18 18.95 9.10 18.42
CA SER A 18 19.16 7.64 18.44
C SER A 18 18.20 6.86 17.53
N ASN A 19 17.15 7.51 16.99
CA ASN A 19 16.21 6.86 16.08
C ASN A 19 16.59 7.14 14.63
N THR A 20 16.61 6.09 13.80
CA THR A 20 16.75 6.22 12.35
C THR A 20 15.35 6.40 11.73
N PRO A 21 15.09 7.49 10.98
CA PRO A 21 13.85 7.66 10.25
C PRO A 21 13.59 6.48 9.32
N SER A 22 12.37 5.93 9.35
CA SER A 22 11.94 4.89 8.41
C SER A 22 11.08 5.53 7.34
N ASN A 23 11.56 5.60 6.11
CA ASN A 23 10.81 6.12 4.96
C ASN A 23 10.57 4.99 3.95
N ALA A 24 9.34 4.90 3.46
CA ALA A 24 8.90 3.92 2.49
C ALA A 24 7.97 4.57 1.45
N VAL A 25 7.86 3.90 0.32
CA VAL A 25 6.87 4.21 -0.72
C VAL A 25 6.07 2.95 -0.98
N ASP A 26 4.77 3.10 -1.16
CA ASP A 26 3.91 2.04 -1.65
C ASP A 26 3.01 2.51 -2.77
N GLY A 27 2.36 1.53 -3.39
CA GLY A 27 1.32 1.78 -4.35
C GLY A 27 0.55 0.51 -4.65
N GLY A 28 -0.49 0.66 -5.44
CA GLY A 28 -1.31 -0.47 -5.81
C GLY A 28 -2.30 -0.14 -6.91
N PHE A 29 -2.87 -1.21 -7.45
CA PHE A 29 -3.93 -1.18 -8.44
C PHE A 29 -5.14 -1.91 -7.91
N THR A 30 -6.31 -1.38 -8.21
CA THR A 30 -7.59 -2.00 -7.91
C THR A 30 -8.37 -2.18 -9.19
N TYR A 31 -9.09 -3.29 -9.31
CA TYR A 31 -9.91 -3.57 -10.47
C TYR A 31 -11.28 -4.10 -10.06
N LEU A 32 -12.33 -3.44 -10.53
CA LEU A 32 -13.72 -3.80 -10.28
C LEU A 32 -14.19 -4.81 -11.33
N ILE A 33 -14.35 -6.07 -10.93
CA ILE A 33 -14.79 -7.17 -11.80
C ILE A 33 -16.32 -7.17 -11.93
N LEU A 34 -17.03 -6.95 -10.82
CA LEU A 34 -18.49 -6.79 -10.74
C LEU A 34 -18.80 -5.58 -9.86
N GLU A 35 -20.02 -5.04 -9.95
CA GLU A 35 -20.46 -3.91 -9.12
C GLU A 35 -20.28 -4.14 -7.60
N ASN A 36 -20.21 -5.41 -7.17
CA ASN A 36 -19.99 -5.83 -5.80
C ASN A 36 -18.71 -6.66 -5.58
N PHE A 37 -17.82 -6.78 -6.57
CA PHE A 37 -16.60 -7.58 -6.46
C PHE A 37 -15.40 -6.85 -7.07
N GLN A 38 -14.40 -6.58 -6.22
CA GLN A 38 -13.16 -5.91 -6.58
C GLN A 38 -11.96 -6.78 -6.20
N VAL A 39 -10.90 -6.73 -7.00
CA VAL A 39 -9.59 -7.29 -6.67
C VAL A 39 -8.55 -6.19 -6.58
N ASP A 40 -7.50 -6.41 -5.82
CA ASP A 40 -6.42 -5.47 -5.65
C ASP A 40 -5.05 -6.16 -5.56
N ILE A 41 -4.03 -5.44 -6.02
CA ILE A 41 -2.63 -5.78 -5.81
C ILE A 41 -1.92 -4.52 -5.31
N SER A 42 -1.12 -4.67 -4.27
CA SER A 42 -0.33 -3.59 -3.69
C SER A 42 1.07 -4.06 -3.38
N GLY A 43 1.98 -3.11 -3.28
CA GLY A 43 3.34 -3.39 -2.86
C GLY A 43 4.03 -2.10 -2.48
N GLY A 44 5.05 -2.24 -1.67
CA GLY A 44 5.85 -1.11 -1.22
C GLY A 44 7.28 -1.50 -0.96
N LYS A 45 8.13 -0.49 -0.88
CA LYS A 45 9.56 -0.62 -0.73
C LYS A 45 10.08 0.40 0.27
N GLY A 46 10.92 -0.06 1.20
CA GLY A 46 11.70 0.80 2.07
C GLY A 46 12.73 1.60 1.26
N ILE A 47 12.81 2.89 1.52
CA ILE A 47 13.81 3.79 0.92
C ILE A 47 14.97 4.04 1.90
N SER A 48 14.71 3.93 3.21
CA SER A 48 15.72 4.04 4.26
C SER A 48 16.18 2.68 4.77
N GLU A 49 17.42 2.58 5.28
CA GLU A 49 17.96 1.37 5.93
C GLU A 49 17.13 0.85 7.11
N ALA A 50 16.34 1.72 7.76
CA ALA A 50 15.46 1.33 8.87
C ALA A 50 14.06 0.84 8.44
N ALA A 51 13.73 0.91 7.15
CA ALA A 51 12.42 0.51 6.63
C ALA A 51 12.44 -0.94 6.14
N THR A 52 11.27 -1.59 6.11
CA THR A 52 11.10 -2.92 5.49
C THR A 52 11.55 -2.89 4.04
N ASP A 53 12.42 -3.81 3.63
CA ASP A 53 13.02 -3.82 2.29
C ASP A 53 11.97 -3.77 1.17
N TRP A 54 10.99 -4.68 1.22
CA TRP A 54 9.85 -4.67 0.30
C TRP A 54 8.70 -5.52 0.84
N TYR A 55 7.50 -5.25 0.37
CA TYR A 55 6.33 -6.11 0.56
C TYR A 55 5.50 -6.18 -0.73
N VAL A 56 4.73 -7.27 -0.84
CA VAL A 56 3.70 -7.44 -1.86
C VAL A 56 2.45 -8.01 -1.22
N GLY A 57 1.30 -7.49 -1.61
CA GLY A 57 -0.02 -7.92 -1.15
C GLY A 57 -0.97 -8.06 -2.32
N ALA A 58 -1.90 -9.00 -2.21
CA ALA A 58 -3.02 -9.13 -3.13
C ALA A 58 -4.28 -9.42 -2.32
N GLY A 59 -5.40 -8.85 -2.76
CA GLY A 59 -6.65 -8.85 -2.04
C GLY A 59 -7.86 -8.94 -2.94
N PHE A 60 -8.99 -9.23 -2.33
CA PHE A 60 -10.30 -9.09 -2.95
C PHE A 60 -11.29 -8.56 -1.93
N THR A 61 -12.28 -7.81 -2.41
CA THR A 61 -13.38 -7.27 -1.63
C THR A 61 -14.69 -7.68 -2.28
N TYR A 62 -15.59 -8.25 -1.47
CA TYR A 62 -16.95 -8.56 -1.87
C TYR A 62 -17.95 -7.79 -1.02
N ARG A 63 -18.85 -7.05 -1.66
CA ARG A 63 -19.92 -6.31 -1.00
C ARG A 63 -21.20 -7.13 -0.99
N TYR A 64 -21.64 -7.54 0.19
CA TYR A 64 -22.91 -8.25 0.34
C TYR A 64 -24.10 -7.33 0.01
N PRO A 65 -25.10 -7.81 -0.75
CA PRO A 65 -26.36 -7.11 -0.91
C PRO A 65 -27.11 -7.05 0.44
N ARG A 66 -27.84 -5.96 0.66
CA ARG A 66 -28.67 -5.76 1.86
C ARG A 66 -30.01 -6.47 1.74
#